data_AF-A0A5K0ZBX1-F1
#
_entry.id   AF-A0A5K0ZBX1-F1
#
_cell.length_a   1.000
_cell.length_b   1.000
_cell.length_c   1.000
_cell.angle_alpha   90.00
_cell.angle_beta   90.00
_cell.angle_gamma   90.00
#
_symmetry.space_group_name_H-M   'P 1'
#
loop_
_entity.id
_entity.type
_entity.pdbx_description
1 polymer ?
#
loop_
_entity_poly.entity_id
_entity_poly.type
_entity_poly.pdbx_seq_one_letter_code
_entity_poly.pdbx_strand_id
1 'polypeptide(L)' 'YLLKDRSEVPNVIETFIALVETQFGTSVKSFQSDNAGEYTCQSVDSFFRKKGVVHETSCSYTPPQN' A
#
# COMPACT_ATOMS: atom_id res chain seq x y z
N TYR A 1 6.52 -8.76 10.69
CA TYR A 1 5.20 -9.42 10.65
C TYR A 1 5.12 -10.23 9.36
N LEU A 2 4.79 -11.52 9.44
CA LEU A 2 4.46 -12.35 8.29
C LEU A 2 2.93 -12.39 8.21
N LEU A 3 2.36 -11.86 7.12
CA LEU A 3 0.92 -11.93 6.89
C LEU A 3 0.54 -13.37 6.57
N LYS A 4 -0.46 -13.89 7.28
CA LYS A 4 -0.89 -15.29 7.17
C LYS A 4 -1.74 -15.49 5.93
N ASP A 5 -2.58 -14.51 5.62
CA ASP A 5 -3.42 -14.49 4.45
C ASP A 5 -3.32 -13.16 3.69
N ARG A 6 -3.41 -13.23 2.36
CA ARG A 6 -3.30 -12.06 1.48
C ARG A 6 -4.49 -11.10 1.65
N SER A 7 -5.64 -11.58 2.12
CA SER A 7 -6.81 -10.74 2.44
C SER A 7 -6.59 -9.82 3.65
N GLU A 8 -5.56 -10.05 4.46
CA GLU A 8 -5.24 -9.21 5.62
C GLU A 8 -4.45 -7.95 5.23
N VAL A 9 -3.85 -7.93 4.04
CA VAL A 9 -2.98 -6.83 3.57
C VAL A 9 -3.69 -5.47 3.63
N PRO A 10 -4.92 -5.30 3.13
CA PRO A 10 -5.63 -4.02 3.21
C PRO A 10 -5.75 -3.50 4.64
N ASN A 11 -6.16 -4.36 5.57
CA ASN A 11 -6.38 -3.99 6.96
C ASN A 11 -5.07 -3.59 7.65
N VAL A 12 -3.98 -4.29 7.34
CA VAL A 12 -2.66 -3.96 7.89
C VAL A 12 -2.15 -2.63 7.35
N ILE A 13 -2.35 -2.31 6.08
CA ILE A 13 -1.98 -1.01 5.48
C ILE A 13 -2.78 0.12 6.15
N GLU A 14 -4.10 -0.03 6.28
CA GLU A 14 -4.95 0.97 6.93
C GLU A 14 -4.53 1.22 8.39
N THR A 15 -4.32 0.13 9.14
CA THR A 15 -3.87 0.20 10.54
C THR A 15 -2.51 0.86 10.66
N PHE A 16 -1.58 0.54 9.76
CA PHE A 16 -0.25 1.14 9.75
C PHE A 16 -0.29 2.65 9.51
N ILE A 17 -1.07 3.11 8.54
CA ILE A 17 -1.21 4.55 8.26
C ILE A 17 -1.85 5.28 9.45
N ALA A 18 -2.91 4.71 10.03
CA ALA A 18 -3.54 5.29 11.22
C ALA A 18 -2.58 5.37 12.41
N LEU A 19 -1.72 4.35 12.59
CA LEU A 19 -0.70 4.33 13.62
C LEU A 19 0.37 5.40 13.37
N VAL A 20 0.80 5.60 12.12
CA VAL A 20 1.77 6.65 11.77
C VAL A 20 1.20 8.04 12.09
N GLU A 21 -0.05 8.30 11.69
CA GLU A 21 -0.75 9.54 11.99
C GLU A 21 -0.88 9.78 13.50
N THR A 22 -1.22 8.75 14.26
CA THR A 22 -1.46 8.88 15.71
C THR A 22 -0.16 9.04 16.49
N GLN A 23 0.87 8.24 16.19
CA GLN A 23 2.11 8.20 16.97
C GLN A 23 3.07 9.32 16.60
N PHE A 24 3.11 9.71 15.34
CA PHE A 24 4.06 10.71 14.84
C PHE A 24 3.38 12.04 14.44
N GLY A 25 2.05 12.12 14.48
CA GLY A 25 1.33 13.34 14.10
C GLY A 25 1.51 13.73 12.63
N THR A 26 1.89 12.78 11.77
CA THR A 26 2.24 13.03 10.37
C THR A 26 1.43 12.15 9.43
N SER A 27 1.03 12.71 8.30
CA SER A 27 0.34 11.98 7.24
C SER A 27 1.34 11.37 6.27
N VAL A 28 1.09 10.11 5.89
CA VAL A 28 1.84 9.43 4.84
C VAL A 28 1.55 10.10 3.50
N LYS A 29 2.59 10.50 2.76
CA LYS A 29 2.45 11.20 1.47
C LYS A 29 2.40 10.24 0.29
N SER A 30 3.25 9.23 0.31
CA SER A 30 3.31 8.19 -0.71
C SER A 30 3.52 6.82 -0.09
N PHE A 31 2.97 5.81 -0.74
CA PHE A 31 3.11 4.41 -0.38
C PHE A 31 3.48 3.65 -1.64
N GLN A 32 4.62 2.95 -1.63
CA GLN A 32 5.07 2.16 -2.78
C GLN A 32 4.92 0.66 -2.49
N SER A 33 4.25 -0.07 -3.37
CA SER A 33 4.16 -1.54 -3.31
C SER A 33 4.80 -2.20 -4.53
N ASP A 34 5.71 -3.14 -4.27
CA ASP A 34 6.26 -4.07 -5.26
C ASP A 34 5.17 -5.14 -5.56
N ASN A 35 4.87 -5.41 -6.84
CA ASN A 35 3.75 -6.25 -7.34
C ASN A 35 2.36 -5.59 -7.45
N ALA A 36 2.23 -4.73 -8.47
CA ALA A 36 1.02 -4.03 -8.92
C ALA A 36 -0.22 -4.87 -9.30
N GLY A 37 -0.20 -6.20 -9.14
CA GLY A 37 -1.26 -7.10 -9.62
C GLY A 37 -2.21 -7.62 -8.53
N GLU A 38 -1.71 -7.91 -7.33
CA GLU A 38 -2.48 -8.60 -6.28
C GLU A 38 -2.83 -7.71 -5.08
N TYR A 39 -2.16 -6.56 -4.93
CA TYR A 39 -2.35 -5.65 -3.80
C TYR A 39 -3.22 -4.42 -4.13
N THR A 40 -3.60 -4.29 -5.39
CA THR A 40 -4.53 -3.27 -5.94
C THR A 40 -5.98 -3.64 -5.63
N CYS A 41 -6.23 -4.08 -4.39
CA CYS A 41 -7.59 -4.22 -3.89
C CYS A 41 -8.23 -2.83 -3.95
N GLN A 42 -9.35 -2.68 -4.66
CA GLN A 42 -10.03 -1.39 -4.84
C GLN A 42 -10.31 -0.68 -3.49
N SER A 43 -10.43 -1.44 -2.40
CA SER A 43 -10.53 -0.93 -1.04
C SER A 43 -9.32 -0.10 -0.60
N VAL A 44 -8.11 -0.57 -0.90
CA VAL A 44 -6.85 0.11 -0.48
C VAL A 44 -6.60 1.36 -1.31
N ASP A 45 -6.86 1.31 -2.62
CA ASP A 45 -6.76 2.49 -3.49
C ASP A 45 -7.76 3.58 -3.06
N SER A 46 -8.99 3.19 -2.75
CA SER A 46 -10.01 4.10 -2.20
C SER A 46 -9.57 4.71 -0.86
N PHE A 47 -8.97 3.91 0.02
CA PHE A 47 -8.42 4.38 1.29
C PHE A 47 -7.31 5.40 1.09
N PHE A 48 -6.32 5.11 0.23
CA PHE A 48 -5.24 6.04 -0.09
C PHE A 48 -5.77 7.35 -0.67
N ARG A 49 -6.73 7.30 -1.61
CA ARG A 49 -7.37 8.50 -2.15
C ARG A 49 -8.08 9.32 -1.08
N LYS A 50 -8.81 8.67 -0.16
CA LYS A 50 -9.50 9.36 0.94
C LYS A 50 -8.52 10.05 1.88
N LYS A 51 -7.34 9.47 2.08
CA LYS A 51 -6.26 10.00 2.91
C LYS A 51 -5.32 10.98 2.19
N GLY A 52 -5.45 11.11 0.86
CA GLY A 52 -4.55 11.92 0.04
C GLY A 52 -3.16 11.31 -0.12
N VAL A 53 -3.03 9.99 0.06
CA VAL A 53 -1.77 9.26 -0.13
C VAL A 53 -1.61 8.87 -1.58
N VAL A 54 -0.43 9.13 -2.15
CA VAL A 54 -0.07 8.67 -3.49
C VAL A 54 0.34 7.20 -3.44
N HIS A 55 -0.40 6.32 -4.11
CA HIS A 55 -0.02 4.91 -4.23
C HIS A 55 0.84 4.73 -5.48
N GLU A 56 2.10 4.33 -5.28
CA GLU A 56 3.02 3.97 -6.35
C GLU A 56 3.10 2.44 -6.45
N THR A 57 2.92 1.90 -7.65
CA THR A 57 3.05 0.47 -7.89
C THR A 57 4.21 0.21 -8.84
N SER A 58 5.17 -0.60 -8.40
CA SER A 58 6.25 -1.04 -9.28
C SER A 58 5.70 -2.15 -10.19
N CYS A 59 5.57 -1.85 -11.48
CA CYS A 59 5.16 -2.84 -12.48
C CYS A 59 6.41 -3.66 -12.84
N SER A 60 6.53 -4.86 -12.25
CA SER A 60 7.62 -5.80 -12.52
C SER A 60 7.47 -6.43 -13.91
N TYR A 61 7.63 -5.65 -14.98
CA TYR A 61 7.73 -6.19 -16.34
C TYR A 61 8.65 -5.36 -17.24
N THR A 62 9.94 -5.46 -16.95
CA THR A 62 10.94 -5.43 -18.03
C THR A 62 11.59 -6.81 -18.06
N PRO A 63 11.26 -7.65 -19.07
CA PRO A 63 12.14 -8.76 -19.38
C PRO A 63 13.49 -8.13 -19.75
N PRO A 64 14.61 -8.48 -19.09
CA PRO A 64 15.91 -8.11 -19.62
C PRO A 64 16.04 -8.79 -20.98
N GLN A 65 15.90 -8.01 -22.05
CA GLN A 65 16.39 -8.39 -23.36
C GLN A 65 17.91 -8.25 -23.32
N ASN A 66 18.62 -9.30 -22.94
CA ASN A 66 20.01 -9.48 -23.30
C ASN A 66 20.29 -10.96 -23.57
#